data_AF-A0A1J1GQG9-F1
#
_entry.id   AF-A0A1J1GQG9-F1
#
_cell.length_a   1.000
_cell.length_b   1.000
_cell.length_c   1.000
_cell.angle_alpha   90.00
_cell.angle_beta   90.00
_cell.angle_gamma   90.00
#
_symmetry.space_group_name_H-M   'P 1'
#
loop_
_entity.id
_entity.type
_entity.pdbx_description
1 polymer ?
#
loop_
_entity_poly.entity_id
_entity_poly.type
_entity_poly.pdbx_seq_one_letter_code
_entity_poly.pdbx_strand_id
1 'polypeptide(L)'
;MCLCRLVRKFVSLIILMVMLFLVAGILFTYYIIKNIKTSDIFSYVINTHTYEVLNKYKHIHDPSVGKEIKIDPKIETSSEKVHPFTQGFFFSDKNRLIESVGLYKSSFLREFDLVSGNTIRYTNFGPQYFGEGSAFIIEPSTYKKLILNLTYKEKTIFVFDYESLELYHTFTFDLDGYGLTSNVDTLQSVDALRKDNFVLNQKLWATTGDEYLYELQIPDDFKNSEKIYVSKKTKITCGGFIIDRTNELEYYAYSKTIFANIFLTNLIVEINSETGKCVKLINLDGLIKKCDNYEHIDENIDDVLNGIAISPQSKNEETPVLFVTGKNWSNIFEITIKRKIDELAHKVLLRGKFKLNLQ
;
A
#
# COMPACT_ATOMS: atom_id res chain seq x y z
N MET A 1 -19.55 -69.87 -47.86
CA MET A 1 -18.29 -69.64 -47.09
C MET A 1 -17.59 -68.30 -47.38
N CYS A 2 -17.74 -67.67 -48.56
CA CYS A 2 -17.05 -66.40 -48.88
C CYS A 2 -17.63 -65.17 -48.14
N LEU A 3 -18.95 -65.08 -47.98
CA LEU A 3 -19.63 -63.93 -47.36
C LEU A 3 -19.27 -63.76 -45.87
N CYS A 4 -19.23 -64.85 -45.09
CA CYS A 4 -18.80 -64.79 -43.67
C CYS A 4 -17.35 -64.34 -43.49
N ARG A 5 -16.45 -64.69 -44.41
CA ARG A 5 -15.05 -64.23 -44.36
C ARG A 5 -14.94 -62.75 -44.68
N LEU A 6 -15.76 -62.25 -45.59
CA LEU A 6 -15.80 -60.83 -45.96
C LEU A 6 -16.36 -59.98 -44.81
N VAL A 7 -17.48 -60.40 -44.20
CA VAL A 7 -18.09 -59.73 -43.03
C VAL A 7 -17.12 -59.72 -41.85
N ARG A 8 -16.43 -60.83 -41.57
CA ARG A 8 -15.44 -60.90 -40.49
C ARG A 8 -14.26 -59.94 -40.72
N LYS A 9 -13.77 -59.83 -41.96
CA LYS A 9 -12.72 -58.85 -42.31
C LYS A 9 -13.21 -57.41 -42.16
N PHE A 10 -14.46 -57.13 -42.54
CA PHE A 10 -15.04 -55.80 -42.42
C PHE A 10 -15.23 -55.37 -40.95
N VAL A 11 -15.73 -56.28 -40.11
CA VAL A 11 -15.85 -56.05 -38.66
C VAL A 11 -14.48 -55.87 -38.01
N SER A 12 -13.48 -56.68 -38.37
CA SER A 12 -12.10 -56.49 -37.88
C SER A 12 -11.50 -55.15 -38.31
N LEU A 13 -11.79 -54.68 -39.53
CA LEU A 13 -11.33 -53.38 -40.02
C LEU A 13 -11.97 -52.22 -39.25
N ILE A 14 -13.28 -52.31 -38.96
CA ILE A 14 -14.00 -51.30 -38.16
C ILE A 14 -13.43 -51.24 -36.74
N ILE A 15 -13.24 -52.40 -36.10
CA ILE A 15 -12.66 -52.47 -34.75
C ILE A 15 -11.24 -51.86 -34.75
N LEU A 16 -10.43 -52.16 -35.76
CA LEU A 16 -9.10 -51.58 -35.91
C LEU A 16 -9.14 -50.05 -36.07
N MET A 17 -10.05 -49.54 -36.90
CA MET A 17 -10.23 -48.09 -37.05
C MET A 17 -10.67 -47.42 -35.75
N VAL A 18 -11.63 -48.00 -35.03
CA VAL A 18 -12.09 -47.47 -33.73
C VAL A 18 -10.95 -47.45 -32.70
N MET A 19 -10.14 -48.51 -32.64
CA MET A 19 -8.96 -48.56 -31.77
C MET A 19 -7.92 -47.50 -32.17
N LEU A 20 -7.69 -47.29 -33.47
CA LEU A 20 -6.78 -46.25 -33.95
C LEU A 20 -7.28 -44.84 -33.61
N PHE A 21 -8.59 -44.57 -33.70
CA PHE A 21 -9.17 -43.30 -33.29
C PHE A 21 -9.09 -43.08 -31.77
N LEU A 22 -9.30 -44.12 -30.96
CA LEU A 22 -9.11 -44.06 -29.51
C LEU A 22 -7.66 -43.76 -29.14
N VAL A 23 -6.70 -44.46 -29.76
CA VAL A 23 -5.27 -44.23 -29.55
C VAL A 23 -4.88 -42.83 -30.03
N ALA A 24 -5.36 -42.37 -31.18
CA ALA A 24 -5.12 -41.02 -31.68
C ALA A 24 -5.73 -39.97 -30.75
N GLY A 25 -6.92 -40.20 -30.20
CA GLY A 25 -7.56 -39.34 -29.21
C GLY A 25 -6.75 -39.26 -27.92
N ILE A 26 -6.29 -40.40 -27.38
CA ILE A 26 -5.42 -40.45 -26.21
C ILE A 26 -4.09 -39.74 -26.47
N LEU A 27 -3.45 -39.98 -27.62
CA LEU A 27 -2.20 -39.33 -28.00
C LEU A 27 -2.38 -37.83 -28.24
N PHE A 28 -3.51 -37.41 -28.81
CA PHE A 28 -3.86 -36.00 -28.97
C PHE A 28 -4.11 -35.35 -27.61
N THR A 29 -4.82 -36.02 -26.71
CA THR A 29 -5.07 -35.52 -25.34
C THR A 29 -3.76 -35.45 -24.55
N TYR A 30 -2.89 -36.45 -24.68
CA TYR A 30 -1.55 -36.45 -24.12
C TYR A 30 -0.66 -35.38 -24.75
N TYR A 31 -0.75 -35.15 -26.06
CA TYR A 31 -0.07 -34.07 -26.77
C TYR A 31 -0.55 -32.70 -26.30
N ILE A 32 -1.86 -32.52 -26.08
CA ILE A 32 -2.44 -31.31 -25.49
C ILE A 32 -1.95 -31.15 -24.05
N ILE A 33 -2.00 -32.19 -23.20
CA ILE A 33 -1.50 -32.13 -21.81
C ILE A 33 0.01 -31.85 -21.75
N LYS A 34 0.79 -32.42 -22.67
CA LYS A 34 2.25 -32.28 -22.73
C LYS A 34 2.70 -30.97 -23.40
N ASN A 35 1.93 -30.46 -24.37
CA ASN A 35 2.17 -29.16 -25.01
C ASN A 35 1.39 -28.01 -24.36
N ILE A 36 0.57 -28.29 -23.35
CA ILE A 36 0.45 -27.44 -22.17
C ILE A 36 1.81 -27.54 -21.42
N LYS A 37 2.89 -27.18 -22.12
CA LYS A 37 4.02 -26.53 -21.50
C LYS A 37 3.48 -25.17 -21.11
N THR A 38 3.17 -25.02 -19.82
CA THR A 38 3.45 -23.82 -19.00
C THR A 38 3.94 -22.61 -19.81
N SER A 39 3.05 -22.06 -20.63
CA SER A 39 3.23 -20.83 -21.38
C SER A 39 1.86 -20.18 -21.45
N ASP A 40 1.74 -19.10 -20.67
CA ASP A 40 0.78 -18.01 -20.79
C ASP A 40 -0.69 -18.16 -20.32
N ILE A 41 -1.10 -19.24 -19.64
CA ILE A 41 -2.43 -19.24 -18.97
C ILE A 41 -2.35 -19.23 -17.42
N PHE A 42 -1.21 -19.61 -16.84
CA PHE A 42 -1.04 -19.75 -15.38
C PHE A 42 0.22 -19.09 -14.80
N SER A 43 0.94 -18.23 -15.54
CA SER A 43 2.22 -17.63 -15.07
C SER A 43 2.07 -16.48 -14.05
N TYR A 44 0.86 -16.09 -13.67
CA TYR A 44 0.58 -14.96 -12.77
C TYR A 44 -0.20 -15.36 -11.52
N VAL A 45 0.10 -16.51 -10.91
CA VAL A 45 -0.46 -16.84 -9.59
C VAL A 45 0.21 -15.96 -8.55
N ILE A 46 -0.35 -14.78 -8.29
CA ILE A 46 0.01 -13.99 -7.10
C ILE A 46 -0.50 -14.76 -5.88
N ASN A 47 0.31 -14.89 -4.83
CA ASN A 47 -0.15 -15.49 -3.59
C ASN A 47 -1.11 -14.51 -2.88
N THR A 48 -2.35 -14.91 -2.57
CA THR A 48 -3.12 -14.16 -1.58
C THR A 48 -2.75 -14.56 -0.17
N HIS A 49 -2.87 -13.56 0.67
CA HIS A 49 -2.68 -13.65 2.08
C HIS A 49 -3.90 -13.07 2.77
N THR A 50 -4.11 -13.55 3.98
CA THR A 50 -4.98 -12.96 4.98
C THR A 50 -4.10 -12.48 6.12
N TYR A 51 -4.72 -12.10 7.22
CA TYR A 51 -4.04 -11.64 8.43
C TYR A 51 -4.47 -12.47 9.64
N GLU A 52 -3.63 -12.43 10.67
CA GLU A 52 -3.98 -12.75 12.05
C GLU A 52 -3.72 -11.50 12.89
N VAL A 53 -4.67 -11.13 13.75
CA VAL A 53 -4.51 -10.00 14.68
C VAL A 53 -3.72 -10.48 15.88
N LEU A 54 -2.56 -9.87 16.10
CA LEU A 54 -1.70 -10.13 17.25
C LEU A 54 -2.09 -9.27 18.44
N ASN A 55 -2.41 -7.99 18.18
CA ASN A 55 -2.79 -7.03 19.21
C ASN A 55 -3.69 -5.92 18.66
N LYS A 56 -4.37 -5.21 19.57
CA LYS A 56 -5.26 -4.07 19.26
C LYS A 56 -4.93 -2.90 20.18
N TYR A 57 -4.67 -1.75 19.60
CA TYR A 57 -4.35 -0.49 20.29
C TYR A 57 -5.49 0.51 20.13
N LYS A 58 -5.56 1.50 21.03
CA LYS A 58 -6.48 2.63 20.88
C LYS A 58 -5.93 3.60 19.84
N HIS A 59 -6.79 4.07 18.96
CA HIS A 59 -6.48 5.11 17.99
C HIS A 59 -7.33 6.34 18.30
N ILE A 60 -6.82 7.12 19.23
CA ILE A 60 -7.49 8.33 19.72
C ILE A 60 -6.68 9.55 19.28
N HIS A 61 -7.35 10.67 19.12
CA HIS A 61 -6.68 11.96 19.05
C HIS A 61 -7.29 12.91 20.08
N ASP A 62 -6.47 13.83 20.57
CA ASP A 62 -6.95 14.93 21.39
C ASP A 62 -7.75 15.87 20.46
N PRO A 63 -9.04 16.15 20.73
CA PRO A 63 -9.86 17.02 19.89
C PRO A 63 -9.35 18.47 19.79
N SER A 64 -8.32 18.86 20.54
CA SER A 64 -7.62 20.15 20.39
C SER A 64 -6.53 20.12 19.30
N VAL A 65 -5.99 18.94 18.97
CA VAL A 65 -5.03 18.74 17.88
C VAL A 65 -5.76 18.89 16.55
N GLY A 66 -5.23 19.70 15.63
CA GLY A 66 -5.91 20.04 14.38
C GLY A 66 -6.86 21.23 14.46
N LYS A 67 -7.23 21.72 15.64
CA LYS A 67 -8.03 22.95 15.77
C LYS A 67 -7.13 24.17 15.62
N GLU A 68 -7.41 25.00 14.62
CA GLU A 68 -6.81 26.33 14.56
C GLU A 68 -7.44 27.23 15.63
N ILE A 69 -6.62 27.79 16.52
CA ILE A 69 -7.04 28.61 17.68
C ILE A 69 -7.66 29.98 17.26
N LYS A 70 -7.85 30.27 15.97
CA LYS A 70 -8.36 31.58 15.49
C LYS A 70 -9.31 31.49 14.29
N ILE A 71 -10.31 30.61 14.34
CA ILE A 71 -11.43 30.68 13.42
C ILE A 71 -12.59 31.39 14.12
N ASP A 72 -13.17 32.40 13.46
CA ASP A 72 -14.36 33.15 13.87
C ASP A 72 -15.37 32.24 14.60
N PRO A 73 -15.85 32.59 15.82
CA PRO A 73 -16.75 31.77 16.62
C PRO A 73 -18.07 31.40 15.92
N LYS A 74 -18.36 31.94 14.74
CA LYS A 74 -19.52 31.56 13.90
C LYS A 74 -19.28 30.37 12.96
N ILE A 75 -18.06 29.84 12.85
CA ILE A 75 -17.79 28.66 12.03
C ILE A 75 -17.76 27.44 12.95
N GLU A 76 -18.89 26.75 13.05
CA GLU A 76 -18.94 25.44 13.70
C GLU A 76 -17.97 24.49 12.99
N THR A 77 -16.91 24.08 13.70
CA THR A 77 -16.05 22.98 13.27
C THR A 77 -16.84 21.68 13.44
N SER A 78 -17.54 21.25 12.39
CA SER A 78 -18.24 19.97 12.38
C SER A 78 -17.24 18.82 12.25
N SER A 79 -16.62 18.42 13.34
CA SER A 79 -16.05 17.09 13.44
C SER A 79 -16.21 16.60 14.87
N GLU A 80 -17.41 16.08 15.15
CA GLU A 80 -17.70 15.24 16.31
C GLU A 80 -16.93 13.90 16.27
N LYS A 81 -16.21 13.60 15.17
CA LYS A 81 -15.39 12.39 15.06
C LYS A 81 -14.13 12.54 15.90
N VAL A 82 -13.99 11.67 16.90
CA VAL A 82 -12.86 11.62 17.87
C VAL A 82 -11.69 10.76 17.37
N HIS A 83 -11.74 10.33 16.10
CA HIS A 83 -10.73 9.47 15.46
C HIS A 83 -10.11 10.18 14.26
N PRO A 84 -8.80 10.00 14.02
CA PRO A 84 -8.11 10.73 12.96
C PRO A 84 -8.45 10.20 11.57
N PHE A 85 -8.53 11.10 10.59
CA PHE A 85 -8.62 10.76 9.17
C PHE A 85 -7.23 10.44 8.61
N THR A 86 -6.68 9.29 8.96
CA THR A 86 -5.29 8.89 8.67
C THR A 86 -4.97 8.88 7.17
N GLN A 87 -3.90 9.56 6.79
CA GLN A 87 -3.43 9.64 5.40
C GLN A 87 -1.95 9.29 5.20
N GLY A 88 -1.13 9.37 6.24
CA GLY A 88 0.24 8.84 6.26
C GLY A 88 0.57 8.30 7.64
N PHE A 89 1.30 7.19 7.72
CA PHE A 89 1.44 6.46 8.98
C PHE A 89 2.74 5.64 9.04
N PHE A 90 3.71 6.04 9.88
CA PHE A 90 4.96 5.27 10.02
C PHE A 90 5.54 5.35 11.44
N PHE A 91 6.42 4.40 11.79
CA PHE A 91 7.10 4.42 13.08
C PHE A 91 8.24 5.44 13.13
N SER A 92 8.19 6.37 14.08
CA SER A 92 9.34 7.23 14.44
C SER A 92 10.32 6.52 15.38
N ASP A 93 9.81 5.63 16.22
CA ASP A 93 10.57 4.83 17.17
C ASP A 93 9.83 3.51 17.48
N LYS A 94 10.36 2.64 18.33
CA LYS A 94 9.77 1.33 18.68
C LYS A 94 8.32 1.37 19.16
N ASN A 95 7.92 2.44 19.85
CA ASN A 95 6.59 2.61 20.46
C ASN A 95 5.92 3.93 20.05
N ARG A 96 6.46 4.64 19.04
CA ARG A 96 5.95 5.94 18.62
C ARG A 96 5.74 5.96 17.12
N LEU A 97 4.66 6.60 16.72
CA LEU A 97 4.31 6.74 15.32
C LEU A 97 4.11 8.19 14.96
N ILE A 98 4.46 8.50 13.72
CA ILE A 98 4.09 9.72 13.04
C ILE A 98 2.84 9.43 12.21
N GLU A 99 1.88 10.33 12.31
CA GLU A 99 0.63 10.25 11.58
C GLU A 99 0.30 11.59 10.93
N SER A 100 0.10 11.56 9.61
CA SER A 100 -0.51 12.65 8.89
C SER A 100 -2.02 12.44 8.83
N VAL A 101 -2.76 13.50 9.17
CA VAL A 101 -4.21 13.49 9.25
C VAL A 101 -4.77 14.49 8.23
N GLY A 102 -5.71 14.02 7.42
CA GLY A 102 -6.38 14.82 6.40
C GLY A 102 -7.60 15.60 6.93
N LEU A 103 -8.42 16.07 5.99
CA LEU A 103 -9.57 16.99 6.15
C LEU A 103 -9.17 18.47 6.19
N TYR A 104 -9.71 19.24 5.24
CA TYR A 104 -9.56 20.70 5.23
C TYR A 104 -9.98 21.31 6.57
N LYS A 105 -9.27 22.36 7.01
CA LYS A 105 -9.44 23.04 8.31
C LYS A 105 -9.05 22.25 9.55
N SER A 106 -8.75 20.95 9.41
CA SER A 106 -8.48 20.05 10.52
C SER A 106 -7.25 19.16 10.30
N SER A 107 -6.50 19.38 9.21
CA SER A 107 -5.34 18.56 8.90
C SER A 107 -4.15 18.91 9.78
N PHE A 108 -3.36 17.91 10.16
CA PHE A 108 -2.17 18.08 10.99
C PHE A 108 -1.20 16.92 10.82
N LEU A 109 0.04 17.13 11.23
CA LEU A 109 1.02 16.08 11.46
C LEU A 109 1.22 15.91 12.97
N ARG A 110 1.20 14.68 13.47
CA ARG A 110 1.48 14.40 14.88
C ARG A 110 2.46 13.27 15.07
N GLU A 111 3.16 13.29 16.20
CA GLU A 111 3.77 12.11 16.80
C GLU A 111 2.95 11.69 18.03
N PHE A 112 2.71 10.40 18.19
CA PHE A 112 1.96 9.88 19.34
C PHE A 112 2.56 8.57 19.88
N ASP A 113 2.26 8.28 21.14
CA ASP A 113 2.63 7.02 21.80
C ASP A 113 1.61 5.92 21.45
N LEU A 114 2.10 4.78 20.94
CA LEU A 114 1.27 3.68 20.45
C LEU A 114 0.35 3.07 21.53
N VAL A 115 0.84 2.97 22.76
CA VAL A 115 0.14 2.26 23.85
C VAL A 115 -1.00 3.12 24.40
N SER A 116 -0.69 4.39 24.69
CA SER A 116 -1.66 5.32 25.27
C SER A 116 -2.54 6.00 24.22
N GLY A 117 -2.06 6.15 22.99
CA GLY A 117 -2.68 6.97 21.94
C GLY A 117 -2.46 8.47 22.14
N ASN A 118 -1.72 8.88 23.17
CA ASN A 118 -1.51 10.29 23.49
C ASN A 118 -0.57 10.95 22.50
N THR A 119 -0.98 12.13 22.02
CA THR A 119 -0.13 12.98 21.16
C THR A 119 1.02 13.55 21.98
N ILE A 120 2.25 13.38 21.48
CA ILE A 120 3.48 13.86 22.10
C ILE A 120 3.79 15.28 21.60
N ARG A 121 3.67 15.47 20.29
CA ARG A 121 3.88 16.75 19.60
C ARG A 121 3.08 16.74 18.29
N TYR A 122 2.71 17.92 17.81
CA TYR A 122 1.96 18.08 16.57
C TYR A 122 2.21 19.45 15.94
N THR A 123 1.87 19.56 14.67
CA THR A 123 1.79 20.83 13.93
C THR A 123 0.55 20.81 13.04
N ASN A 124 -0.20 21.90 13.04
CA ASN A 124 -1.42 22.00 12.22
C ASN A 124 -1.06 22.43 10.79
N PHE A 125 -1.82 21.93 9.83
CA PHE A 125 -1.79 22.46 8.48
C PHE A 125 -2.79 23.62 8.39
N GLY A 126 -2.45 24.66 7.64
CA GLY A 126 -3.34 25.80 7.39
C GLY A 126 -4.68 25.33 6.80
N PRO A 127 -5.77 26.12 6.93
CA PRO A 127 -7.13 25.62 6.68
C PRO A 127 -7.39 25.26 5.22
N GLN A 128 -6.57 25.77 4.30
CA GLN A 128 -6.61 25.49 2.88
C GLN A 128 -5.95 24.16 2.48
N TYR A 129 -5.24 23.50 3.39
CA TYR A 129 -4.48 22.29 3.08
C TYR A 129 -5.21 21.05 3.55
N PHE A 130 -5.18 20.04 2.70
CA PHE A 130 -5.59 18.68 3.05
C PHE A 130 -4.33 17.82 3.15
N GLY A 131 -4.03 17.35 4.36
CA GLY A 131 -2.88 16.50 4.64
C GLY A 131 -2.98 15.13 4.00
N GLU A 132 -1.90 14.67 3.35
CA GLU A 132 -1.81 13.34 2.74
C GLU A 132 -0.58 12.56 3.26
N GLY A 133 -0.11 11.55 2.53
CA GLY A 133 1.00 10.68 2.90
C GLY A 133 2.27 11.42 3.32
N SER A 134 3.00 10.82 4.26
CA SER A 134 4.23 11.38 4.83
C SER A 134 5.35 10.34 4.89
N ALA A 135 6.59 10.81 4.77
CA ALA A 135 7.76 9.95 4.80
C ALA A 135 8.94 10.63 5.50
N PHE A 136 9.70 9.82 6.22
CA PHE A 136 10.98 10.24 6.78
C PHE A 136 12.05 10.34 5.69
N ILE A 137 12.88 11.38 5.73
CA ILE A 137 13.96 11.59 4.77
C ILE A 137 15.17 12.23 5.45
N ILE A 138 16.33 12.17 4.79
CA ILE A 138 17.52 12.91 5.20
C ILE A 138 17.87 13.92 4.12
N GLU A 139 18.03 15.19 4.47
CA GLU A 139 18.55 16.19 3.52
C GLU A 139 20.02 15.85 3.18
N PRO A 140 20.38 15.65 1.89
CA PRO A 140 21.71 15.17 1.53
C PRO A 140 22.86 16.10 1.90
N SER A 141 22.71 17.41 1.73
CA SER A 141 23.76 18.39 2.00
C SER A 141 24.02 18.61 3.49
N THR A 142 22.99 18.50 4.34
CA THR A 142 23.08 18.85 5.77
C THR A 142 23.03 17.64 6.70
N TYR A 143 22.62 16.47 6.19
CA TYR A 143 22.28 15.27 6.95
C TYR A 143 21.15 15.51 7.98
N LYS A 144 20.33 16.54 7.78
CA LYS A 144 19.22 16.86 8.67
C LYS A 144 18.09 15.83 8.49
N LYS A 145 17.55 15.38 9.62
CA LYS A 145 16.37 14.50 9.67
C LYS A 145 15.11 15.32 9.43
N LEU A 146 14.32 14.93 8.44
CA LEU A 146 13.15 15.67 8.00
C LEU A 146 11.97 14.72 7.77
N ILE A 147 10.77 15.29 7.75
CA ILE A 147 9.54 14.61 7.33
C ILE A 147 8.98 15.37 6.15
N LEU A 148 8.78 14.68 5.03
CA LEU A 148 7.98 15.22 3.92
C LEU A 148 6.53 14.83 4.15
N ASN A 149 5.61 15.76 3.88
CA ASN A 149 4.17 15.51 3.89
C ASN A 149 3.57 16.03 2.59
N LEU A 150 2.91 15.17 1.83
CA LEU A 150 2.16 15.57 0.66
C LEU A 150 0.90 16.34 1.07
N THR A 151 0.37 17.12 0.13
CA THR A 151 -0.99 17.66 0.20
C THR A 151 -1.81 17.08 -0.94
N TYR A 152 -3.13 17.03 -0.79
CA TYR A 152 -3.98 16.41 -1.80
C TYR A 152 -3.95 17.19 -3.12
N LYS A 153 -4.61 18.35 -3.19
CA LYS A 153 -4.75 19.13 -4.44
C LYS A 153 -3.94 20.41 -4.44
N GLU A 154 -3.30 20.72 -3.32
CA GLU A 154 -2.65 22.02 -3.11
C GLU A 154 -1.25 22.10 -3.73
N LYS A 155 -0.78 21.05 -4.41
CA LYS A 155 0.48 21.04 -5.16
C LYS A 155 1.69 21.45 -4.32
N THR A 156 1.61 21.15 -3.02
CA THR A 156 2.59 21.55 -2.01
C THR A 156 3.07 20.31 -1.26
N ILE A 157 4.38 20.20 -1.07
CA ILE A 157 4.98 19.24 -0.13
C ILE A 157 5.53 20.05 1.03
N PHE A 158 5.01 19.80 2.23
CA PHE A 158 5.61 20.35 3.44
C PHE A 158 6.85 19.56 3.82
N VAL A 159 7.86 20.26 4.31
CA VAL A 159 9.05 19.67 4.91
C VAL A 159 9.11 20.14 6.35
N PHE A 160 9.01 19.21 7.29
CA PHE A 160 9.10 19.49 8.72
C PHE A 160 10.44 19.02 9.27
N ASP A 161 10.97 19.77 10.24
CA ASP A 161 12.05 19.28 11.09
C ASP A 161 11.56 18.08 11.90
N TYR A 162 12.30 16.97 11.87
CA TYR A 162 11.89 15.74 12.57
C TYR A 162 11.87 15.88 14.10
N GLU A 163 12.71 16.76 14.68
CA GLU A 163 12.88 16.92 16.12
C GLU A 163 11.91 17.97 16.71
N SER A 164 11.46 18.95 15.94
CA SER A 164 10.51 19.96 16.43
C SER A 164 9.12 19.89 15.80
N LEU A 165 8.97 19.21 14.65
CA LEU A 165 7.81 19.33 13.75
C LEU A 165 7.53 20.76 13.27
N GLU A 166 8.52 21.66 13.37
CA GLU A 166 8.41 22.99 12.80
C GLU A 166 8.59 22.93 11.28
N LEU A 167 7.85 23.78 10.57
CA LEU A 167 7.97 23.88 9.12
C LEU A 167 9.38 24.34 8.75
N TYR A 168 10.13 23.45 8.10
CA TYR A 168 11.48 23.72 7.62
C TYR A 168 11.46 24.34 6.22
N HIS A 169 10.63 23.80 5.31
CA HIS A 169 10.57 24.24 3.92
C HIS A 169 9.27 23.80 3.24
N THR A 170 9.01 24.31 2.05
CA THR A 170 7.94 23.83 1.17
C THR A 170 8.46 23.65 -0.24
N PHE A 171 8.08 22.54 -0.88
CA PHE A 171 8.28 22.36 -2.30
C PHE A 171 6.96 22.47 -3.06
N THR A 172 7.02 22.95 -4.29
CA THR A 172 5.96 22.73 -5.28
C THR A 172 6.01 21.31 -5.84
N PHE A 173 4.85 20.75 -6.17
CA PHE A 173 4.71 19.40 -6.72
C PHE A 173 3.54 19.33 -7.70
N ASP A 174 3.76 18.82 -8.91
CA ASP A 174 2.77 18.93 -9.99
C ASP A 174 1.60 17.94 -9.87
N LEU A 175 1.74 16.87 -9.10
CA LEU A 175 0.75 15.80 -8.98
C LEU A 175 -0.12 15.95 -7.73
N ASP A 176 -1.28 15.28 -7.72
CA ASP A 176 -2.09 15.17 -6.51
C ASP A 176 -1.38 14.23 -5.53
N GLY A 177 -1.41 14.52 -4.23
CA GLY A 177 -0.78 13.68 -3.21
C GLY A 177 -1.72 12.61 -2.67
N TYR A 178 -1.25 11.36 -2.59
CA TYR A 178 -1.89 10.26 -1.86
C TYR A 178 -0.86 9.69 -0.87
N GLY A 179 -0.29 8.50 -1.10
CA GLY A 179 0.74 7.94 -0.23
C GLY A 179 2.15 8.43 -0.53
N LEU A 180 3.02 8.39 0.48
CA LEU A 180 4.44 8.71 0.39
C LEU A 180 5.22 7.76 1.28
N THR A 181 6.33 7.19 0.80
CA THR A 181 7.25 6.38 1.62
C THR A 181 8.67 6.52 1.10
N SER A 182 9.66 6.21 1.94
CA SER A 182 11.07 6.25 1.56
C SER A 182 11.77 4.95 1.97
N ASN A 183 12.95 4.69 1.41
CA ASN A 183 13.80 3.59 1.86
C ASN A 183 14.64 3.92 3.11
N VAL A 184 14.40 5.07 3.75
CA VAL A 184 15.15 5.52 4.91
C VAL A 184 14.53 4.94 6.17
N ASP A 185 15.33 4.23 6.93
CA ASP A 185 14.95 3.69 8.23
C ASP A 185 15.11 4.75 9.32
N THR A 186 14.02 5.10 9.99
CA THR A 186 13.98 6.10 11.08
C THR A 186 14.93 5.78 12.23
N LEU A 187 15.22 4.49 12.45
CA LEU A 187 16.10 4.03 13.52
C LEU A 187 17.59 4.00 13.13
N GLN A 188 17.94 4.25 11.87
CA GLN A 188 19.35 4.33 11.47
C GLN A 188 20.00 5.61 12.00
N SER A 189 21.22 5.48 12.52
CA SER A 189 22.00 6.65 12.96
C SER A 189 22.49 7.45 11.75
N VAL A 190 22.62 8.76 11.91
CA VAL A 190 23.17 9.64 10.85
C VAL A 190 24.57 9.20 10.43
N ASP A 191 25.40 8.72 11.36
CA ASP A 191 26.73 8.22 11.04
C ASP A 191 26.70 6.92 10.23
N ALA A 192 25.71 6.04 10.45
CA ALA A 192 25.50 4.88 9.62
C ALA A 192 25.04 5.29 8.20
N LEU A 193 24.20 6.32 8.09
CA LEU A 193 23.71 6.86 6.82
C LEU A 193 24.81 7.57 6.00
N ARG A 194 25.79 8.18 6.68
CA ARG A 194 27.00 8.76 6.08
C ARG A 194 27.91 7.70 5.47
N LYS A 195 28.01 6.55 6.14
CA LYS A 195 28.79 5.42 5.67
C LYS A 195 28.09 4.87 4.43
N ASP A 196 28.82 4.77 3.32
CA ASP A 196 28.36 4.26 2.02
C ASP A 196 27.53 5.23 1.15
N ASN A 197 27.53 6.54 1.44
CA ASN A 197 26.81 7.54 0.65
C ASN A 197 25.32 7.18 0.45
N PHE A 198 24.70 6.48 1.40
CA PHE A 198 23.31 6.03 1.29
C PHE A 198 22.37 7.22 1.07
N VAL A 199 22.61 8.33 1.76
CA VAL A 199 21.78 9.55 1.65
C VAL A 199 21.74 10.10 0.21
N LEU A 200 22.81 9.95 -0.57
CA LEU A 200 22.84 10.36 -1.98
C LEU A 200 22.08 9.40 -2.91
N ASN A 201 21.76 8.20 -2.42
CA ASN A 201 21.09 7.14 -3.16
C ASN A 201 19.75 6.73 -2.51
N GLN A 202 19.31 7.50 -1.51
CA GLN A 202 18.04 7.27 -0.85
C GLN A 202 16.91 7.49 -1.88
N LYS A 203 15.80 6.80 -1.70
CA LYS A 203 14.69 6.80 -2.63
C LYS A 203 13.40 7.18 -1.92
N LEU A 204 12.57 7.91 -2.64
CA LEU A 204 11.27 8.40 -2.21
C LEU A 204 10.24 8.01 -3.27
N TRP A 205 9.13 7.42 -2.83
CA TRP A 205 8.04 7.03 -3.72
C TRP A 205 6.73 7.64 -3.28
N ALA A 206 5.92 8.03 -4.26
CA ALA A 206 4.58 8.56 -4.06
C ALA A 206 3.54 7.86 -4.95
N THR A 207 2.29 7.92 -4.50
CA THR A 207 1.10 7.61 -5.29
C THR A 207 0.22 8.85 -5.41
N THR A 208 -0.67 8.83 -6.40
CA THR A 208 -1.58 9.95 -6.72
C THR A 208 -3.02 9.47 -6.89
N GLY A 209 -3.29 8.19 -6.59
CA GLY A 209 -4.56 7.52 -6.85
C GLY A 209 -4.76 7.01 -8.28
N ASP A 210 -3.86 7.35 -9.22
CA ASP A 210 -3.83 6.74 -10.56
C ASP A 210 -3.15 5.37 -10.56
N GLU A 211 -2.88 4.79 -11.74
CA GLU A 211 -2.27 3.47 -11.84
C GLU A 211 -0.73 3.41 -11.72
N TYR A 212 -0.10 4.44 -11.15
CA TYR A 212 1.35 4.57 -11.16
C TYR A 212 1.96 4.75 -9.77
N LEU A 213 3.14 4.16 -9.61
CA LEU A 213 4.10 4.45 -8.56
C LEU A 213 5.13 5.45 -9.12
N TYR A 214 5.27 6.58 -8.45
CA TYR A 214 6.18 7.66 -8.82
C TYR A 214 7.41 7.61 -7.94
N GLU A 215 8.60 7.47 -8.52
CA GLU A 215 9.85 7.77 -7.81
C GLU A 215 10.10 9.27 -7.94
N LEU A 216 10.39 9.92 -6.81
CA LEU A 216 10.59 11.35 -6.71
C LEU A 216 12.08 11.66 -6.59
N GLN A 217 12.53 12.73 -7.26
CA GLN A 217 13.86 13.27 -7.07
C GLN A 217 13.95 13.96 -5.71
N ILE A 218 15.01 13.65 -4.97
CA ILE A 218 15.36 14.30 -3.71
C ILE A 218 16.47 15.32 -4.03
N PRO A 219 16.25 16.63 -3.86
CA PRO A 219 17.28 17.64 -4.06
C PRO A 219 18.40 17.52 -3.02
N ASP A 220 19.63 17.86 -3.38
CA ASP A 220 20.74 17.82 -2.42
C ASP A 220 20.61 18.89 -1.33
N ASP A 221 20.15 20.08 -1.71
CA ASP A 221 19.94 21.24 -0.86
C ASP A 221 18.49 21.67 -0.95
N PHE A 222 17.75 21.50 0.15
CA PHE A 222 16.32 21.77 0.17
C PHE A 222 16.06 23.27 0.19
N LYS A 223 16.89 24.04 0.91
CA LYS A 223 16.70 25.49 1.03
C LYS A 223 16.91 26.24 -0.28
N ASN A 224 17.72 25.68 -1.18
CA ASN A 224 17.96 26.24 -2.51
C ASN A 224 17.14 25.58 -3.63
N SER A 225 16.16 24.73 -3.28
CA SER A 225 15.30 24.05 -4.25
C SER A 225 13.82 24.39 -4.01
N GLU A 226 13.09 24.72 -5.06
CA GLU A 226 11.67 25.13 -4.95
C GLU A 226 10.67 24.02 -5.30
N LYS A 227 11.15 22.95 -5.94
CA LYS A 227 10.28 21.94 -6.58
C LYS A 227 10.83 20.53 -6.46
N ILE A 228 9.94 19.57 -6.22
CA ILE A 228 10.21 18.14 -6.35
C ILE A 228 9.72 17.66 -7.72
N TYR A 229 10.58 16.94 -8.43
CA TYR A 229 10.29 16.38 -9.75
C TYR A 229 10.10 14.87 -9.66
N VAL A 230 9.30 14.32 -10.59
CA VAL A 230 9.22 12.87 -10.80
C VAL A 230 10.46 12.43 -11.58
N SER A 231 11.23 11.48 -11.03
CA SER A 231 12.39 10.89 -11.69
C SER A 231 12.02 9.64 -12.50
N LYS A 232 11.05 8.86 -12.03
CA LYS A 232 10.58 7.64 -12.68
C LYS A 232 9.09 7.44 -12.42
N LYS A 233 8.38 6.94 -13.43
CA LYS A 233 6.96 6.59 -13.36
C LYS A 233 6.80 5.12 -13.74
N THR A 234 6.25 4.30 -12.84
CA THR A 234 6.14 2.85 -13.03
C THR A 234 4.69 2.41 -12.87
N LYS A 235 4.13 1.70 -13.85
CA LYS A 235 2.74 1.23 -13.80
C LYS A 235 2.60 0.10 -12.78
N ILE A 236 1.58 0.18 -11.93
CA ILE A 236 1.29 -0.82 -10.92
C ILE A 236 0.43 -1.92 -11.53
N THR A 237 0.90 -3.16 -11.44
CA THR A 237 0.18 -4.33 -11.99
C THR A 237 0.11 -5.48 -11.00
N CYS A 238 -1.02 -6.17 -10.96
CA CYS A 238 -1.26 -7.29 -10.07
C CYS A 238 -2.03 -8.38 -10.83
N GLY A 239 -1.39 -9.54 -11.05
CA GLY A 239 -2.05 -10.70 -11.64
C GLY A 239 -2.46 -10.49 -13.10
N GLY A 240 -1.74 -9.62 -13.82
CA GLY A 240 -2.07 -9.19 -15.18
C GLY A 240 -3.02 -7.99 -15.27
N PHE A 241 -3.50 -7.49 -14.13
CA PHE A 241 -4.40 -6.34 -14.09
C PHE A 241 -3.66 -5.06 -13.70
N ILE A 242 -4.12 -3.94 -14.26
CA ILE A 242 -3.70 -2.61 -13.84
C ILE A 242 -4.37 -2.31 -12.49
N ILE A 243 -3.59 -1.85 -11.52
CA ILE A 243 -4.09 -1.43 -10.20
C ILE A 243 -4.07 0.08 -10.14
N ASP A 244 -5.24 0.67 -9.93
CA ASP A 244 -5.43 2.08 -9.62
C ASP A 244 -5.73 2.28 -8.13
N ARG A 245 -5.93 3.55 -7.73
CA ARG A 245 -6.38 3.92 -6.39
C ARG A 245 -5.46 3.44 -5.28
N THR A 246 -4.18 3.23 -5.59
CA THR A 246 -3.18 3.01 -4.57
C THR A 246 -3.06 4.27 -3.73
N ASN A 247 -3.10 4.09 -2.41
CA ASN A 247 -3.11 5.19 -1.46
C ASN A 247 -1.86 5.12 -0.58
N GLU A 248 -2.02 5.08 0.74
CA GLU A 248 -0.92 5.07 1.70
C GLU A 248 0.10 3.95 1.43
N LEU A 249 1.38 4.25 1.67
CA LEU A 249 2.53 3.43 1.29
C LEU A 249 3.45 3.17 2.49
N GLU A 250 4.07 1.98 2.50
CA GLU A 250 5.13 1.65 3.45
C GLU A 250 6.23 0.79 2.82
N TYR A 251 7.48 1.26 2.83
CA TYR A 251 8.61 0.56 2.22
C TYR A 251 9.11 -0.59 3.10
N TYR A 252 9.27 -1.75 2.49
CA TYR A 252 9.71 -2.97 3.14
C TYR A 252 11.13 -3.35 2.70
N ALA A 253 12.09 -3.06 3.58
CA ALA A 253 13.52 -3.16 3.28
C ALA A 253 13.98 -4.60 2.95
N TYR A 254 13.43 -5.62 3.60
CA TYR A 254 13.83 -7.01 3.39
C TYR A 254 13.64 -7.45 1.93
N SER A 255 12.46 -7.20 1.35
CA SER A 255 12.14 -7.60 -0.04
C SER A 255 12.33 -6.48 -1.07
N LYS A 256 12.69 -5.25 -0.64
CA LYS A 256 12.76 -4.04 -1.48
C LYS A 256 11.43 -3.76 -2.19
N THR A 257 10.33 -3.97 -1.48
CA THR A 257 8.97 -3.76 -1.96
C THR A 257 8.30 -2.64 -1.19
N ILE A 258 7.10 -2.26 -1.60
CA ILE A 258 6.27 -1.25 -0.95
C ILE A 258 4.90 -1.87 -0.72
N PHE A 259 4.43 -1.87 0.52
CA PHE A 259 3.03 -2.12 0.80
C PHE A 259 2.23 -0.89 0.41
N ALA A 260 1.07 -1.08 -0.21
CA ALA A 260 0.17 0.00 -0.56
C ALA A 260 -1.28 -0.37 -0.23
N ASN A 261 -2.00 0.52 0.45
CA ASN A 261 -3.45 0.43 0.53
C ASN A 261 -4.07 0.63 -0.85
N ILE A 262 -5.22 -0.01 -1.11
CA ILE A 262 -6.06 0.30 -2.26
C ILE A 262 -7.32 0.98 -1.73
N PHE A 263 -7.49 2.26 -2.07
CA PHE A 263 -8.58 3.10 -1.58
C PHE A 263 -9.97 2.52 -1.90
N LEU A 264 -10.88 2.63 -0.94
CA LEU A 264 -12.23 2.02 -0.95
C LEU A 264 -12.23 0.47 -0.99
N THR A 265 -11.15 -0.15 -0.52
CA THR A 265 -11.08 -1.61 -0.38
C THR A 265 -10.38 -2.00 0.93
N ASN A 266 -10.62 -3.22 1.38
CA ASN A 266 -9.85 -3.83 2.48
C ASN A 266 -8.58 -4.56 1.98
N LEU A 267 -8.02 -4.14 0.85
CA LEU A 267 -6.86 -4.80 0.24
C LEU A 267 -5.60 -3.99 0.47
N ILE A 268 -4.50 -4.71 0.70
CA ILE A 268 -3.12 -4.20 0.62
C ILE A 268 -2.41 -5.00 -0.48
N VAL A 269 -1.60 -4.33 -1.29
CA VAL A 269 -0.69 -4.96 -2.25
C VAL A 269 0.75 -4.73 -1.82
N GLU A 270 1.60 -5.76 -1.93
CA GLU A 270 3.05 -5.64 -1.83
C GLU A 270 3.61 -5.49 -3.25
N ILE A 271 4.20 -4.34 -3.58
CA ILE A 271 4.63 -3.95 -4.92
C ILE A 271 6.15 -3.98 -4.99
N ASN A 272 6.72 -4.66 -5.98
CA ASN A 272 8.14 -4.52 -6.28
C ASN A 272 8.44 -3.08 -6.72
N SER A 273 9.22 -2.36 -5.92
CA SER A 273 9.50 -0.92 -6.08
C SER A 273 10.15 -0.56 -7.42
N GLU A 274 10.88 -1.49 -8.04
CA GLU A 274 11.57 -1.26 -9.31
C GLU A 274 10.71 -1.53 -10.54
N THR A 275 9.81 -2.50 -10.46
CA THR A 275 9.05 -3.00 -11.63
C THR A 275 7.56 -2.67 -11.59
N GLY A 276 7.03 -2.22 -10.45
CA GLY A 276 5.59 -1.97 -10.25
C GLY A 276 4.74 -3.24 -10.21
N LYS A 277 5.35 -4.44 -10.25
CA LYS A 277 4.62 -5.71 -10.18
C LYS A 277 4.32 -6.06 -8.73
N CYS A 278 3.05 -6.33 -8.45
CA CYS A 278 2.60 -6.87 -7.18
C CYS A 278 3.14 -8.30 -6.99
N VAL A 279 3.69 -8.55 -5.81
CA VAL A 279 4.22 -9.85 -5.37
C VAL A 279 3.30 -10.54 -4.36
N LYS A 280 2.49 -9.77 -3.60
CA LYS A 280 1.49 -10.31 -2.67
C LYS A 280 0.23 -9.44 -2.67
N LEU A 281 -0.92 -10.10 -2.62
CA LEU A 281 -2.21 -9.46 -2.35
C LEU A 281 -2.67 -9.88 -0.95
N ILE A 282 -2.94 -8.93 -0.07
CA ILE A 282 -3.33 -9.16 1.32
C ILE A 282 -4.77 -8.70 1.48
N ASN A 283 -5.66 -9.60 1.89
CA ASN A 283 -7.06 -9.28 2.15
C ASN A 283 -7.30 -9.10 3.65
N LEU A 284 -7.70 -7.88 4.03
CA LEU A 284 -8.05 -7.47 5.39
C LEU A 284 -9.57 -7.43 5.64
N ASP A 285 -10.38 -8.06 4.79
CA ASP A 285 -11.84 -8.12 4.96
C ASP A 285 -12.20 -8.56 6.40
N GLY A 286 -13.16 -7.84 6.99
CA GLY A 286 -13.63 -8.07 8.36
C GLY A 286 -12.78 -7.45 9.47
N LEU A 287 -11.62 -6.84 9.16
CA LEU A 287 -10.77 -6.21 10.19
C LEU A 287 -11.50 -5.03 10.86
N ILE A 288 -12.15 -4.20 10.04
CA ILE A 288 -12.92 -3.04 10.50
C ILE A 288 -14.05 -3.38 11.48
N LYS A 289 -14.61 -4.60 11.40
CA LYS A 289 -15.63 -5.10 12.35
C LYS A 289 -15.10 -5.28 13.77
N LYS A 290 -13.79 -5.23 13.95
CA LYS A 290 -13.11 -5.32 15.25
C LYS A 290 -12.82 -3.93 15.85
N CYS A 291 -13.14 -2.84 15.15
CA CYS A 291 -13.06 -1.50 15.68
C CYS A 291 -14.14 -1.28 16.75
N ASP A 292 -13.76 -0.63 17.84
CA ASP A 292 -14.67 -0.28 18.94
C ASP A 292 -15.79 0.66 18.49
N ASN A 293 -15.56 1.48 17.45
CA ASN A 293 -16.56 2.38 16.87
C ASN A 293 -17.26 1.83 15.61
N TYR A 294 -17.19 0.52 15.33
CA TYR A 294 -17.71 -0.06 14.09
C TYR A 294 -19.17 0.31 13.77
N GLU A 295 -20.04 0.41 14.77
CA GLU A 295 -21.45 0.82 14.57
C GLU A 295 -21.62 2.26 14.04
N HIS A 296 -20.57 3.08 14.11
CA HIS A 296 -20.55 4.47 13.66
C HIS A 296 -19.66 4.72 12.44
N ILE A 297 -19.07 3.64 11.88
CA ILE A 297 -18.26 3.69 10.67
C ILE A 297 -19.19 3.52 9.46
N ASP A 298 -19.05 4.41 8.46
CA ASP A 298 -19.68 4.22 7.15
C ASP A 298 -18.63 3.90 6.08
N GLU A 299 -18.51 2.61 5.76
CA GLU A 299 -17.61 2.09 4.74
C GLU A 299 -17.95 2.56 3.31
N ASN A 300 -19.16 3.10 3.06
CA ASN A 300 -19.57 3.54 1.73
C ASN A 300 -19.13 4.97 1.39
N ILE A 301 -18.54 5.68 2.36
CA ILE A 301 -18.01 7.03 2.17
C ILE A 301 -16.48 6.91 2.15
N ASP A 302 -15.80 7.34 3.22
CA ASP A 302 -14.35 7.40 3.29
C ASP A 302 -13.78 6.84 4.61
N ASP A 303 -14.58 6.18 5.47
CA ASP A 303 -14.10 5.60 6.75
C ASP A 303 -13.41 4.24 6.54
N VAL A 304 -12.48 4.21 5.58
CA VAL A 304 -11.89 3.00 5.00
C VAL A 304 -10.49 2.69 5.53
N LEU A 305 -10.02 1.46 5.30
CA LEU A 305 -8.65 1.04 5.56
C LEU A 305 -7.65 2.01 4.89
N ASN A 306 -6.75 2.59 5.70
CA ASN A 306 -5.68 3.49 5.25
C ASN A 306 -4.65 3.71 6.37
N GLY A 307 -3.37 3.54 6.06
CA GLY A 307 -2.28 3.63 7.04
C GLY A 307 -1.67 2.25 7.30
N ILE A 308 -0.38 2.11 6.95
CA ILE A 308 0.40 0.89 7.09
C ILE A 308 1.75 1.28 7.67
N ALA A 309 2.15 0.68 8.79
CA ALA A 309 3.49 0.84 9.32
C ALA A 309 4.11 -0.54 9.57
N ILE A 310 5.38 -0.74 9.22
CA ILE A 310 6.09 -1.96 9.55
C ILE A 310 6.70 -1.82 10.94
N SER A 311 6.47 -2.81 11.80
CA SER A 311 7.11 -2.90 13.11
C SER A 311 8.64 -2.76 12.96
N PRO A 312 9.28 -1.83 13.70
CA PRO A 312 10.73 -1.66 13.61
C PRO A 312 11.53 -2.92 14.00
N GLN A 313 10.91 -3.82 14.76
CA GLN A 313 11.48 -5.09 15.21
C GLN A 313 11.52 -6.14 14.09
N SER A 314 10.56 -6.12 13.15
CA SER A 314 10.41 -7.15 12.10
C SER A 314 10.67 -6.65 10.68
N LYS A 315 11.05 -5.37 10.51
CA LYS A 315 11.34 -4.77 9.19
C LYS A 315 12.38 -5.50 8.33
N ASN A 316 13.26 -6.28 8.96
CA ASN A 316 14.32 -7.05 8.31
C ASN A 316 14.06 -8.57 8.34
N GLU A 317 12.87 -9.00 8.74
CA GLU A 317 12.45 -10.40 8.72
C GLU A 317 11.70 -10.71 7.42
N GLU A 318 11.53 -11.99 7.05
CA GLU A 318 10.83 -12.42 5.83
C GLU A 318 9.31 -12.18 5.85
N THR A 319 8.72 -12.19 7.05
CA THR A 319 7.31 -11.87 7.28
C THR A 319 7.23 -10.73 8.28
N PRO A 320 6.96 -9.49 7.83
CA PRO A 320 6.90 -8.37 8.73
C PRO A 320 5.61 -8.42 9.57
N VAL A 321 5.69 -7.88 10.77
CA VAL A 321 4.52 -7.49 11.55
C VAL A 321 4.11 -6.10 11.09
N LEU A 322 2.85 -5.98 10.65
CA LEU A 322 2.29 -4.71 10.19
C LEU A 322 1.40 -4.11 11.28
N PHE A 323 1.42 -2.79 11.37
CA PHE A 323 0.46 -1.99 12.10
C PHE A 323 -0.43 -1.31 11.08
N VAL A 324 -1.72 -1.64 11.11
CA VAL A 324 -2.70 -1.12 10.15
C VAL A 324 -3.85 -0.44 10.85
N THR A 325 -4.35 0.64 10.26
CA THR A 325 -5.51 1.38 10.75
C THR A 325 -6.38 1.86 9.57
N GLY A 326 -7.28 2.80 9.82
CA GLY A 326 -8.07 3.43 8.80
C GLY A 326 -8.54 4.81 9.18
N LYS A 327 -9.18 5.45 8.22
CA LYS A 327 -9.75 6.79 8.36
C LYS A 327 -10.91 6.71 9.34
N ASN A 328 -10.83 7.48 10.43
CA ASN A 328 -11.80 7.49 11.52
C ASN A 328 -11.93 6.14 12.27
N TRP A 329 -10.94 5.24 12.17
CA TRP A 329 -10.96 4.00 12.94
C TRP A 329 -10.60 4.25 14.40
N SER A 330 -11.29 3.60 15.34
CA SER A 330 -10.97 3.72 16.77
C SER A 330 -9.75 2.91 17.22
N ASN A 331 -9.16 2.10 16.32
CA ASN A 331 -8.12 1.15 16.68
C ASN A 331 -7.05 1.02 15.60
N ILE A 332 -5.81 0.84 16.06
CA ILE A 332 -4.69 0.34 15.27
C ILE A 332 -4.56 -1.15 15.57
N PHE A 333 -4.34 -1.97 14.55
CA PHE A 333 -4.18 -3.41 14.68
C PHE A 333 -2.74 -3.81 14.34
N GLU A 334 -2.11 -4.51 15.28
CA GLU A 334 -0.88 -5.24 15.01
C GLU A 334 -1.25 -6.59 14.40
N ILE A 335 -0.78 -6.85 13.19
CA ILE A 335 -1.13 -8.04 12.41
C ILE A 335 0.10 -8.75 11.87
N THR A 336 -0.01 -10.06 11.71
CA THR A 336 0.93 -10.86 10.90
C THR A 336 0.23 -11.38 9.65
N ILE A 337 0.98 -11.47 8.56
CA ILE A 337 0.47 -11.92 7.26
C ILE A 337 0.45 -13.46 7.24
N LYS A 338 -0.69 -14.05 6.89
CA LYS A 338 -0.86 -15.51 6.73
C LYS A 338 -1.16 -15.86 5.28
N ARG A 339 -0.44 -16.83 4.73
CA ARG A 339 -0.72 -17.34 3.39
C ARG A 339 -2.11 -17.99 3.36
N LYS A 340 -2.92 -17.64 2.36
CA LYS A 340 -4.19 -18.31 2.08
C LYS A 340 -4.02 -19.20 0.85
N ILE A 341 -4.22 -20.51 1.01
CA ILE A 341 -4.15 -21.46 -0.11
C ILE A 341 -5.55 -21.57 -0.72
N ASP A 342 -5.90 -20.62 -1.59
CA ASP A 342 -7.10 -20.70 -2.43
C ASP A 342 -6.89 -19.94 -3.75
N GLU A 343 -6.46 -20.66 -4.79
CA GLU A 343 -6.08 -20.08 -6.09
C GLU A 343 -7.23 -19.41 -6.85
N LEU A 344 -8.49 -19.80 -6.57
CA LEU A 344 -9.66 -19.26 -7.27
C LEU A 344 -10.06 -17.88 -6.73
N ALA A 345 -9.73 -17.59 -5.46
CA ALA A 345 -10.15 -16.37 -4.78
C ALA A 345 -9.55 -15.08 -5.39
N HIS A 346 -8.35 -15.13 -5.98
CA HIS A 346 -7.60 -13.93 -6.34
C HIS A 346 -8.17 -13.25 -7.59
N LYS A 347 -8.46 -14.03 -8.63
CA LYS A 347 -9.09 -13.50 -9.84
C LYS A 347 -10.50 -12.99 -9.54
N VAL A 348 -11.24 -13.64 -8.65
CA VAL A 348 -12.59 -13.18 -8.23
C VAL A 348 -12.49 -11.88 -7.43
N LEU A 349 -11.56 -11.78 -6.47
CA LEU A 349 -11.32 -10.56 -5.69
C LEU A 349 -10.93 -9.39 -6.59
N LEU A 350 -9.94 -9.60 -7.47
CA LEU A 350 -9.46 -8.54 -8.37
C LEU A 350 -10.52 -8.19 -9.43
N ARG A 351 -11.16 -9.18 -10.07
CA ARG A 351 -12.20 -8.93 -11.08
C ARG A 351 -13.45 -8.27 -10.50
N GLY A 352 -13.84 -8.66 -9.29
CA GLY A 352 -14.99 -8.10 -8.57
C GLY A 352 -14.77 -6.67 -8.11
N LYS A 353 -13.57 -6.33 -7.60
CA LYS A 353 -13.27 -4.99 -7.05
C LYS A 353 -12.72 -4.00 -8.08
N PHE A 354 -12.08 -4.45 -9.16
CA PHE A 354 -11.45 -3.57 -10.15
C PHE A 354 -12.18 -3.45 -11.49
N LYS A 355 -13.38 -4.06 -11.66
CA LYS A 355 -14.23 -3.96 -12.89
C LYS A 355 -13.41 -3.78 -14.18
N LEU A 356 -12.63 -4.79 -14.56
CA LEU A 356 -11.64 -4.60 -15.63
C LEU A 356 -12.24 -4.75 -17.03
N ASN A 357 -11.98 -3.74 -17.85
CA ASN A 357 -11.57 -3.97 -19.24
C ASN A 357 -10.30 -4.83 -19.20
N LEU A 358 -10.40 -6.06 -19.68
CA LEU A 358 -9.24 -6.91 -19.97
C LEU A 358 -8.41 -6.23 -21.07
N GLN A 359 -7.09 -6.21 -20.94
CA GLN A 359 -6.19 -5.96 -22.06
C GLN A 359 -6.03 -7.23 -22.90
#